data_AF-W1YLN9-F1
#
_entry.id   AF-W1YLN9-F1
#
_cell.length_a   1.000
_cell.length_b   1.000
_cell.length_c   1.000
_cell.angle_alpha   90.00
_cell.angle_beta   90.00
_cell.angle_gamma   90.00
#
_symmetry.space_group_name_H-M   'P 1'
#
loop_
_entity.id
_entity.type
_entity.pdbx_description
1 polymer ?
#
loop_
_entity_poly.entity_id
_entity_poly.type
_entity_poly.pdbx_seq_one_letter_code
_entity_poly.pdbx_strand_id
1 'polypeptide(L)'
;GAVKAVADHYKLDRATMVKGFLAASGIGNVVANRACVAGAVGGCQAEIGTAACMAAGAIVEMMGGTPRQVGHAIALCMKNLLGLAC
;
A
#
# COMPACT_ATOMS: atom_id res chain seq x y z
N GLY A 1 -8.09 6.21 3.87
CA GLY A 1 -8.40 7.39 3.04
C GLY A 1 -8.38 7.07 1.56
N ALA A 2 -7.19 6.95 0.97
CA ALA A 2 -7.01 6.82 -0.49
C ALA A 2 -7.82 5.70 -1.15
N VAL A 3 -7.81 4.48 -0.59
CA VAL A 3 -8.55 3.32 -1.13
C VAL A 3 -10.05 3.61 -1.27
N LYS A 4 -10.67 4.18 -0.22
CA LYS A 4 -12.09 4.52 -0.21
C LYS A 4 -12.39 5.66 -1.20
N ALA A 5 -11.54 6.68 -1.25
CA ALA A 5 -11.69 7.78 -2.20
C ALA A 5 -11.65 7.31 -3.66
N VAL A 6 -10.73 6.40 -4.00
CA VAL A 6 -10.66 5.78 -5.33
C VAL A 6 -11.90 4.92 -5.60
N ALA A 7 -12.31 4.10 -4.64
CA ALA A 7 -13.52 3.28 -4.78
C ALA A 7 -14.76 4.13 -5.08
N ASP A 8 -14.93 5.23 -4.37
CA ASP A 8 -16.08 6.13 -4.54
C ASP A 8 -16.02 6.87 -5.88
N HIS A 9 -14.84 7.35 -6.27
CA HIS A 9 -14.64 8.07 -7.52
C HIS A 9 -14.94 7.20 -8.75
N TYR A 10 -14.47 5.95 -8.75
CA TYR A 10 -14.68 5.00 -9.85
C TYR A 10 -15.93 4.13 -9.68
N LYS A 11 -16.73 4.37 -8.63
CA LYS A 11 -17.95 3.59 -8.30
C LYS A 11 -17.68 2.07 -8.24
N LEU A 12 -16.56 1.69 -7.64
CA LEU A 12 -16.14 0.30 -7.53
C LEU A 12 -17.04 -0.46 -6.55
N ASP A 13 -17.29 -1.73 -6.87
CA ASP A 13 -18.12 -2.59 -6.02
C ASP A 13 -17.37 -3.06 -4.77
N ARG A 14 -18.14 -3.60 -3.82
CA ARG A 14 -17.59 -4.09 -2.56
C ARG A 14 -16.59 -5.24 -2.77
N ALA A 15 -16.82 -6.10 -3.75
CA ALA A 15 -15.92 -7.23 -4.01
C ALA A 15 -14.53 -6.73 -4.48
N THR A 16 -14.49 -5.70 -5.33
CA THR A 16 -13.24 -5.07 -5.76
C THR A 16 -12.50 -4.42 -4.59
N MET A 17 -13.20 -3.69 -3.72
CA MET A 17 -12.58 -3.14 -2.50
C MET A 17 -11.99 -4.22 -1.60
N VAL A 18 -12.69 -5.35 -1.43
CA VAL A 18 -12.20 -6.48 -0.63
C VAL A 18 -10.92 -7.06 -1.24
N LYS A 19 -10.85 -7.23 -2.57
CA LYS A 19 -9.60 -7.64 -3.25
C LYS A 19 -8.46 -6.66 -3.00
N GLY A 20 -8.72 -5.36 -3.08
CA GLY A 20 -7.74 -4.33 -2.74
C GLY A 20 -7.22 -4.45 -1.30
N PHE A 21 -8.10 -4.66 -0.32
CA PHE A 21 -7.70 -4.87 1.07
C PHE A 21 -6.93 -6.17 1.30
N LEU A 22 -7.25 -7.24 0.56
CA LEU A 22 -6.48 -8.48 0.59
C LEU A 22 -5.06 -8.28 0.04
N ALA A 23 -4.92 -7.55 -1.07
CA ALA A 23 -3.61 -7.18 -1.60
C ALA A 23 -2.82 -6.30 -0.60
N ALA A 24 -3.46 -5.30 -0.01
CA ALA A 24 -2.87 -4.47 1.04
C ALA A 24 -2.34 -5.31 2.20
N SER A 25 -3.15 -6.27 2.67
CA SER A 25 -2.80 -7.17 3.78
C SER A 25 -1.62 -8.08 3.41
N GLY A 26 -1.58 -8.59 2.18
CA GLY A 26 -0.45 -9.38 1.68
C GLY A 26 0.85 -8.59 1.67
N ILE A 27 0.80 -7.33 1.22
CA ILE A 27 1.96 -6.40 1.25
C ILE A 27 2.41 -6.17 2.69
N GLY A 28 1.47 -5.81 3.58
CA GLY A 28 1.75 -5.59 5.00
C GLY A 28 2.36 -6.82 5.68
N ASN A 29 1.86 -8.02 5.37
CA ASN A 29 2.41 -9.26 5.90
C ASN A 29 3.86 -9.49 5.44
N VAL A 30 4.19 -9.20 4.17
CA VAL A 30 5.57 -9.30 3.70
C VAL A 30 6.48 -8.33 4.43
N VAL A 31 6.06 -7.07 4.60
CA VAL A 31 6.84 -6.05 5.32
C VAL A 31 7.04 -6.44 6.78
N ALA A 32 5.98 -6.86 7.47
CA ALA A 32 6.05 -7.25 8.88
C ALA A 32 7.01 -8.43 9.14
N ASN A 33 7.17 -9.34 8.16
CA ASN A 33 8.06 -10.50 8.29
C ASN A 33 9.48 -10.25 7.77
N ARG A 34 9.72 -9.20 6.99
CA ARG A 34 11.01 -8.97 6.29
C ARG A 34 11.64 -7.62 6.53
N ALA A 35 10.96 -6.73 7.23
CA ALA A 35 11.40 -5.37 7.50
C ALA A 35 10.90 -4.91 8.88
N CYS A 36 11.13 -3.64 9.19
CA CYS A 36 10.63 -3.00 10.40
C CYS A 36 9.34 -2.24 10.09
N VAL A 37 8.37 -2.28 11.03
CA VAL A 37 7.14 -1.47 10.97
C VAL A 37 7.13 -0.38 12.04
N ALA A 38 8.02 -0.47 13.04
CA ALA A 38 8.08 0.51 14.12
C ALA A 38 8.73 1.81 13.64
N GLY A 39 7.99 2.93 13.71
CA GLY A 39 8.51 4.26 13.39
C GLY A 39 9.72 4.66 14.24
N ALA A 40 9.73 4.25 15.52
CA ALA A 40 10.84 4.51 16.44
C ALA A 40 12.18 3.87 16.02
N VAL A 41 12.15 2.81 15.21
CA VAL A 41 13.35 2.08 14.76
C VAL A 41 13.68 2.37 13.30
N GLY A 42 12.65 2.48 12.45
CA GLY A 42 12.82 2.63 11.00
C GLY A 42 12.42 3.99 10.42
N GLY A 43 12.10 4.98 11.26
CA GLY A 43 11.52 6.26 10.85
C GLY A 43 10.06 6.15 10.41
N CYS A 44 9.37 7.28 10.19
CA CYS A 44 7.98 7.27 9.69
C CYS A 44 7.82 6.55 8.36
N GLN A 45 8.88 6.39 7.55
CA GLN A 45 8.87 5.55 6.35
C GLN A 45 8.53 4.08 6.65
N ALA A 46 8.90 3.56 7.82
CA ALA A 46 8.64 2.19 8.21
C ALA A 46 7.15 1.97 8.56
N GLU A 47 6.49 3.00 9.09
CA GLU A 47 5.12 2.90 9.59
C GLU A 47 4.13 3.54 8.60
N ILE A 48 4.14 4.87 8.51
CA ILE A 48 3.29 5.64 7.60
C ILE A 48 3.67 5.37 6.13
N GLY A 49 4.97 5.20 5.84
CA GLY A 49 5.44 4.86 4.50
C GLY A 49 4.97 3.48 4.04
N THR A 50 5.03 2.48 4.92
CA THR A 50 4.44 1.16 4.67
C THR A 50 2.93 1.24 4.45
N ALA A 51 2.21 2.00 5.28
CA ALA A 51 0.76 2.18 5.11
C ALA A 51 0.40 2.83 3.76
N ALA A 52 1.16 3.83 3.33
CA ALA A 52 1.00 4.46 2.02
C ALA A 52 1.26 3.47 0.87
N CYS A 53 2.32 2.66 0.98
CA CYS A 53 2.66 1.64 -0.01
C CYS A 53 1.59 0.54 -0.11
N MET A 54 1.04 0.09 1.03
CA MET A 54 -0.08 -0.85 1.07
C MET A 54 -1.31 -0.29 0.34
N ALA A 55 -1.62 1.00 0.55
CA ALA A 55 -2.72 1.65 -0.15
C ALA A 55 -2.45 1.80 -1.66
N ALA A 56 -1.23 2.14 -2.06
CA ALA A 56 -0.85 2.24 -3.48
C ALA A 56 -1.00 0.89 -4.20
N GLY A 57 -0.52 -0.21 -3.59
CA GLY A 57 -0.70 -1.54 -4.14
C GLY A 57 -2.17 -1.98 -4.23
N ALA A 58 -2.96 -1.68 -3.19
CA ALA A 58 -4.40 -1.95 -3.18
C ALA A 58 -5.15 -1.23 -4.30
N ILE A 59 -4.81 0.04 -4.56
CA ILE A 59 -5.42 0.83 -5.63
C ILE A 59 -5.09 0.21 -6.99
N VAL A 60 -3.84 -0.19 -7.24
CA VAL A 60 -3.48 -0.83 -8.51
C VAL A 60 -4.20 -2.17 -8.70
N GLU A 61 -4.30 -2.99 -7.66
CA GLU A 61 -5.08 -4.23 -7.70
C GLU A 61 -6.56 -3.94 -8.04
N MET A 62 -7.17 -2.95 -7.38
CA MET A 62 -8.57 -2.56 -7.62
C MET A 62 -8.81 -2.05 -9.05
N MET A 63 -7.78 -1.52 -9.70
CA MET A 63 -7.83 -1.06 -11.09
C MET A 63 -7.48 -2.17 -12.10
N GLY A 64 -7.37 -3.43 -11.66
CA GLY A 64 -7.08 -4.59 -12.51
C GLY A 64 -5.61 -4.71 -12.92
N GLY A 65 -4.70 -4.08 -12.17
CA GLY A 65 -3.27 -4.16 -12.42
C GLY A 65 -2.70 -5.57 -12.17
N THR A 66 -1.65 -5.91 -12.90
CA THR A 66 -0.90 -7.16 -12.70
C THR A 66 -0.06 -7.10 -11.41
N PRO A 67 0.36 -8.26 -10.84
CA PRO A 67 1.26 -8.28 -9.68
C PRO A 67 2.55 -7.46 -9.87
N ARG A 68 3.06 -7.39 -11.10
CA ARG A 68 4.23 -6.56 -11.44
C ARG A 68 3.92 -5.06 -11.32
N GLN A 69 2.75 -4.63 -11.79
CA GLN A 69 2.32 -3.23 -11.65
C GLN A 69 2.05 -2.86 -10.20
N VAL A 70 1.49 -3.78 -9.40
CA VAL A 70 1.35 -3.60 -7.95
C VAL A 70 2.72 -3.38 -7.30
N GLY A 71 3.71 -4.22 -7.63
CA GLY A 71 5.10 -4.06 -7.17
C GLY A 71 5.73 -2.73 -7.59
N HIS A 72 5.50 -2.29 -8.83
CA HIS A 72 5.99 -0.98 -9.29
C HIS A 72 5.36 0.18 -8.52
N ALA A 73 4.05 0.14 -8.24
CA ALA A 73 3.37 1.18 -7.48
C ALA A 73 3.88 1.27 -6.05
N ILE A 74 4.12 0.12 -5.40
CA ILE A 74 4.76 0.05 -4.08
C ILE A 74 6.16 0.68 -4.12
N ALA A 75 6.99 0.32 -5.11
CA ALA A 75 8.34 0.84 -5.22
C ALA A 75 8.37 2.36 -5.47
N LEU A 76 7.48 2.87 -6.32
CA LEU A 76 7.34 4.30 -6.58
C LEU A 76 6.86 5.03 -5.33
N CYS A 77 5.87 4.50 -4.62
CA CYS A 77 5.37 5.08 -3.38
C CYS A 77 6.49 5.14 -2.32
N MET A 78 7.20 4.02 -2.11
CA MET A 78 8.29 3.96 -1.14
C MET A 78 9.41 4.93 -1.47
N LYS A 79 9.80 5.05 -2.75
CA LYS A 79 10.83 5.99 -3.19
C LYS A 79 10.52 7.44 -2.79
N ASN A 80 9.25 7.84 -2.80
CA ASN A 80 8.82 9.19 -2.40
C ASN A 80 8.80 9.40 -0.88
N LEU A 81 9.02 8.33 -0.09
CA LEU A 81 8.95 8.33 1.37
C LEU A 81 10.28 7.92 2.03
N LEU A 82 11.30 7.56 1.24
CA LEU A 82 12.63 7.23 1.76
C LEU A 82 13.27 8.45 2.43
N GLY A 83 13.82 8.24 3.63
CA GLY A 83 14.42 9.28 4.46
C GLY A 83 13.45 9.98 5.40
N LEU A 84 12.18 9.56 5.44
CA LEU A 84 11.18 10.17 6.31
C LEU A 84 11.45 9.79 7.78
N ALA A 85 11.98 10.75 8.52
CA ALA A 85 12.20 10.66 9.96
C ALA A 85 10.88 10.56 10.73
N CYS A 86 10.94 9.97 11.93
CA CYS A 86 9.79 9.88 12.82
C CYS A 86 9.44 11.25 13.43
#